data_AF-W0MSZ5-F1
#
_entry.id   AF-W0MSZ5-F1
#
_cell.length_a   1.000
_cell.length_b   1.000
_cell.length_c   1.000
_cell.angle_alpha   90.00
_cell.angle_beta   90.00
_cell.angle_gamma   90.00
#
_symmetry.space_group_name_H-M   'P 1'
#
loop_
_entity.id
_entity.type
_entity.pdbx_description
1 polymer ?
#
loop_
_entity_poly.entity_id
_entity_poly.type
_entity_poly.pdbx_seq_one_letter_code
_entity_poly.pdbx_strand_id
1 'polypeptide(L)'
;MICLDCDDLFDTWRTQARWLLSHQIDPSQVSWKSPDAADLFGSEEQYPKESGPFQARVPLELLQLLESTSRYRGEQRWSLLYEVLWRVTHGDRTAMMAGDKLGSELHRRLKSVRREAHHLHAFLRFVALPPADNDAAIMCPQYVAWHEPAHDILLSASEHFIGRMGQHRWMIATPQDGVYYDGKQLIHERRCPDAWKTMARQVEDPHGELWLTYYSHIFNPARLNPKVMEGHFPSRFWKNLPEGPLIPALITQARTGKQRDGQASDIAARRGKKIALKD
;
A
#
# COMPACT_ATOMS: atom_id res chain seq x y z
N MET A 1 -4.35 33.60 3.92
CA MET A 1 -4.03 32.19 3.66
C MET A 1 -5.17 31.57 2.87
N ILE A 2 -4.88 31.12 1.65
CA ILE A 2 -5.80 30.40 0.77
C ILE A 2 -5.91 28.96 1.28
N CYS A 3 -7.11 28.53 1.65
CA CYS A 3 -7.36 27.17 2.13
C CYS A 3 -8.01 26.32 1.03
N LEU A 4 -7.32 25.27 0.58
CA LEU A 4 -7.79 24.38 -0.49
C LEU A 4 -8.03 22.97 0.03
N ASP A 5 -9.02 22.31 -0.55
CA ASP A 5 -9.25 20.88 -0.43
C ASP A 5 -9.13 20.27 -1.83
N CYS A 6 -8.36 19.20 -1.93
CA CYS A 6 -8.17 18.46 -3.18
C CYS A 6 -8.83 17.08 -3.16
N ASP A 7 -9.62 16.77 -2.12
CA ASP A 7 -10.27 15.48 -1.90
C ASP A 7 -9.27 14.31 -2.02
N ASP A 8 -8.03 14.57 -1.59
CA ASP A 8 -6.93 13.63 -1.69
C ASP A 8 -6.62 13.10 -3.11
N LEU A 9 -6.99 13.86 -4.14
CA LEU A 9 -6.76 13.55 -5.54
C LEU A 9 -5.60 14.36 -6.12
N PHE A 10 -4.63 13.65 -6.70
CA PHE A 10 -3.48 14.30 -7.33
C PHE A 10 -3.86 15.21 -8.49
N ASP A 11 -4.85 14.85 -9.33
CA ASP A 11 -5.27 15.68 -10.46
C ASP A 11 -5.96 16.98 -10.03
N THR A 12 -6.77 16.91 -8.98
CA THR A 12 -7.38 18.08 -8.35
C THR A 12 -6.29 18.98 -7.77
N TRP A 13 -5.38 18.40 -6.98
CA TRP A 13 -4.23 19.12 -6.44
C TRP A 13 -3.36 19.74 -7.54
N ARG A 14 -3.08 19.00 -8.63
CA ARG A 14 -2.25 19.46 -9.75
C ARG A 14 -2.88 20.66 -10.44
N THR A 15 -4.20 20.62 -10.66
CA THR A 15 -4.94 21.75 -11.24
C THR A 15 -4.87 22.95 -10.30
N GLN A 16 -5.10 22.72 -9.01
CA GLN A 16 -5.02 23.75 -7.98
C GLN A 16 -3.65 24.41 -7.89
N ALA A 17 -2.60 23.60 -7.76
CA ALA A 17 -1.22 24.02 -7.70
C ALA A 17 -0.79 24.79 -8.96
N ARG A 18 -1.27 24.40 -10.15
CA ARG A 18 -0.99 25.13 -11.40
C ARG A 18 -1.54 26.56 -11.37
N TRP A 19 -2.76 26.75 -10.87
CA TRP A 19 -3.35 28.10 -10.78
C TRP A 19 -2.65 28.95 -9.73
N LEU A 20 -2.34 28.38 -8.56
CA LEU A 20 -1.55 29.06 -7.53
C LEU A 20 -0.20 29.50 -8.08
N LEU A 21 0.50 28.59 -8.77
CA LEU A 21 1.79 28.86 -9.35
C LEU A 21 1.74 29.92 -10.46
N SER A 22 0.69 29.92 -11.30
CA SER A 22 0.52 30.94 -12.35
C SER A 22 0.34 32.36 -11.81
N HIS A 23 -0.07 32.48 -10.54
CA HIS A 23 -0.17 33.74 -9.79
C HIS A 23 1.04 33.99 -8.88
N GLN A 24 2.05 33.13 -8.92
CA GLN A 24 3.24 33.18 -8.06
C GLN A 24 2.89 33.20 -6.55
N ILE A 25 1.81 32.53 -6.16
CA ILE A 25 1.39 32.48 -4.76
C ILE A 25 2.39 31.65 -3.97
N ASP A 26 2.99 32.25 -2.94
CA ASP A 26 4.00 31.62 -2.10
C ASP A 26 3.40 30.46 -1.29
N PRO A 27 4.12 29.32 -1.10
CA PRO A 27 3.63 28.20 -0.29
C PRO A 27 3.18 28.56 1.13
N SER A 28 3.76 29.59 1.75
CA SER A 28 3.35 30.08 3.08
C SER A 28 1.95 30.71 3.11
N GLN A 29 1.41 31.09 1.95
CA GLN A 29 0.07 31.64 1.80
C GLN A 29 -0.98 30.57 1.53
N VAL A 30 -0.60 29.29 1.43
CA VAL A 30 -1.51 28.20 1.05
C VAL A 30 -1.55 27.13 2.14
N SER A 31 -2.76 26.82 2.59
CA SER A 31 -3.03 25.69 3.45
C SER A 31 -3.86 24.66 2.70
N TRP A 32 -3.43 23.41 2.76
CA TRP A 32 -4.15 22.28 2.19
C TRP A 32 -4.86 21.57 3.33
N LYS A 33 -6.19 21.63 3.33
CA LYS A 33 -7.00 20.98 4.36
C LYS A 33 -6.76 19.48 4.32
N SER A 34 -6.57 18.91 5.51
CA SER A 34 -6.82 17.50 5.76
C SER A 34 -8.30 17.38 6.18
N PRO A 35 -9.02 16.29 5.86
CA PRO A 35 -10.42 16.10 6.24
C PRO A 35 -10.71 16.36 7.74
N ASP A 36 -9.72 16.17 8.61
CA ASP A 36 -9.83 16.29 10.07
C ASP A 36 -9.45 17.67 10.65
N ALA A 37 -8.99 18.62 9.84
CA ALA A 37 -8.50 19.92 10.33
C ALA A 37 -9.36 21.09 9.84
N ALA A 38 -10.29 21.54 10.69
CA ALA A 38 -10.99 22.80 10.50
C ALA A 38 -10.06 23.96 10.91
N ASP A 39 -9.56 24.69 9.92
CA ASP A 39 -8.72 25.86 10.17
C ASP A 39 -9.59 27.04 10.62
N LEU A 40 -9.51 27.39 11.92
CA LEU A 40 -10.36 28.38 12.59
C LEU A 40 -9.99 29.84 12.23
N PHE A 41 -8.88 30.05 11.51
CA PHE A 41 -8.27 31.37 11.26
C PHE A 41 -8.05 31.69 9.77
N GLY A 42 -8.75 31.02 8.86
CA GLY A 42 -8.63 31.30 7.42
C GLY A 42 -9.07 32.73 7.06
N SER A 43 -8.16 33.53 6.50
CA SER A 43 -8.54 34.78 5.85
C SER A 43 -9.18 34.51 4.48
N GLU A 44 -10.08 35.40 4.04
CA GLU A 44 -10.79 35.32 2.74
C GLU A 44 -9.88 35.64 1.53
N GLU A 45 -8.63 35.19 1.53
CA GLU A 45 -7.81 35.23 0.32
C GLU A 45 -8.40 34.26 -0.69
N GLN A 46 -8.89 34.81 -1.79
CA GLN A 46 -9.61 34.04 -2.79
C GLN A 46 -8.64 33.28 -3.68
N TYR A 47 -8.87 31.98 -3.76
CA TYR A 47 -8.26 31.14 -4.78
C TYR A 47 -8.52 31.71 -6.18
N PRO A 48 -7.50 31.89 -7.04
CA PRO A 48 -7.68 32.45 -8.37
C PRO A 48 -8.68 31.64 -9.20
N LYS A 49 -9.52 32.31 -10.00
CA LYS A 49 -10.55 31.66 -10.83
C LYS A 49 -10.10 31.43 -12.28
N GLU A 50 -9.00 32.06 -12.69
CA GLU A 50 -8.46 32.03 -14.05
C GLU A 50 -6.97 31.75 -14.02
N SER A 51 -6.33 31.57 -15.18
CA SER A 51 -4.88 31.38 -15.27
C SER A 51 -4.16 32.73 -15.15
N GLY A 52 -3.13 32.77 -14.31
CA GLY A 52 -2.27 33.95 -14.16
C GLY A 52 -1.23 34.07 -15.27
N PRO A 53 -0.46 35.17 -15.27
CA PRO A 53 0.50 35.49 -16.33
C PRO A 53 1.78 34.64 -16.27
N PHE A 54 2.10 34.02 -15.13
CA PHE A 54 3.33 33.23 -15.00
C PHE A 54 3.18 31.85 -15.67
N GLN A 55 4.08 31.55 -16.60
CA GLN A 55 4.12 30.28 -17.32
C GLN A 55 5.27 29.41 -16.79
N ALA A 56 4.94 28.54 -15.83
CA ALA A 56 5.90 27.65 -15.20
C ALA A 56 6.38 26.55 -16.17
N ARG A 57 7.70 26.35 -16.22
CA ARG A 57 8.31 25.20 -16.91
C ARG A 57 8.60 24.08 -15.91
N VAL A 58 7.77 23.04 -15.93
CA VAL A 58 7.87 21.90 -15.01
C VAL A 58 8.56 20.73 -15.73
N PRO A 59 9.70 20.22 -15.23
CA PRO A 59 10.32 19.01 -15.77
C PRO A 59 9.40 17.78 -15.64
N LEU A 60 9.41 16.90 -16.64
CA LEU A 60 8.60 15.67 -16.60
C LEU A 60 8.94 14.79 -15.39
N GLU A 61 10.23 14.67 -15.07
CA GLU A 61 10.72 13.92 -13.90
C GLU A 61 10.14 14.42 -12.59
N LEU A 62 9.98 15.75 -12.45
CA LEU A 62 9.37 16.33 -11.26
C LEU A 62 7.89 15.94 -11.18
N LEU A 63 7.15 15.99 -12.28
CA LEU A 63 5.74 15.61 -12.28
C LEU A 63 5.56 14.16 -11.84
N GLN A 64 6.36 13.23 -12.38
CA GLN A 64 6.32 11.81 -12.02
C GLN A 64 6.70 11.58 -10.54
N LEU A 65 7.66 12.34 -10.03
CA LEU A 65 8.09 12.30 -8.64
C LEU A 65 6.98 12.78 -7.70
N LEU A 66 6.34 13.91 -8.02
CA LEU A 66 5.23 14.47 -7.25
C LEU A 66 4.03 13.51 -7.25
N GLU A 67 3.66 12.98 -8.42
CA GLU A 67 2.56 12.01 -8.56
C GLU A 67 2.83 10.72 -7.78
N SER A 68 4.06 10.20 -7.82
CA SER A 68 4.38 9.00 -7.07
C SER A 68 4.38 9.24 -5.55
N THR A 69 4.78 10.45 -5.12
CA THR A 69 4.88 10.81 -3.71
C THR A 69 3.54 11.25 -3.12
N SER A 70 2.59 11.72 -3.94
CA SER A 70 1.23 12.07 -3.51
C SER A 70 0.47 10.90 -2.91
N ARG A 71 0.90 9.66 -3.20
CA ARG A 71 0.36 8.44 -2.60
C ARG A 71 0.72 8.28 -1.12
N TYR A 72 1.70 9.02 -0.61
CA TYR A 72 2.09 8.96 0.79
C TYR A 72 0.99 9.55 1.67
N ARG A 73 0.38 8.75 2.56
CA ARG A 73 -0.52 9.29 3.59
C ARG A 73 0.28 9.82 4.78
N GLY A 74 0.10 11.08 5.10
CA GLY A 74 0.67 11.73 6.28
C GLY A 74 0.51 13.24 6.24
N GLU A 75 1.02 13.91 7.27
CA GLU A 75 0.85 15.35 7.45
C GLU A 75 1.48 16.18 6.33
N GLN A 76 0.84 17.31 6.03
CA GLN A 76 1.32 18.32 5.07
C GLN A 76 1.69 17.73 3.69
N ARG A 77 1.04 16.63 3.31
CA ARG A 77 1.26 15.94 2.04
C ARG A 77 1.27 16.89 0.85
N TRP A 78 0.18 17.62 0.70
CA TRP A 78 -0.05 18.50 -0.44
C TRP A 78 0.78 19.78 -0.36
N SER A 79 1.02 20.29 0.86
CA SER A 79 1.90 21.45 1.10
C SER A 79 3.33 21.17 0.66
N LEU A 80 3.91 20.03 1.06
CA LEU A 80 5.28 19.64 0.67
C LEU A 80 5.43 19.56 -0.85
N LEU A 81 4.46 18.94 -1.54
CA LEU A 81 4.50 18.83 -3.00
C LEU A 81 4.43 20.22 -3.66
N TYR A 82 3.63 21.13 -3.12
CA TYR A 82 3.49 22.48 -3.65
C TYR A 82 4.76 23.29 -3.43
N GLU A 83 5.40 23.19 -2.26
CA GLU A 83 6.65 23.88 -1.94
C GLU A 83 7.80 23.42 -2.85
N VAL A 84 7.92 22.11 -3.10
CA VAL A 84 8.90 21.57 -4.05
C VAL A 84 8.62 22.07 -5.47
N LEU A 85 7.35 22.02 -5.91
CA LEU A 85 6.96 22.52 -7.24
C LEU A 85 7.30 24.01 -7.40
N TRP A 86 6.99 24.82 -6.39
CA TRP A 86 7.24 26.25 -6.39
C TRP A 86 8.74 26.55 -6.47
N ARG A 87 9.57 25.93 -5.61
CA ARG A 87 11.03 26.15 -5.63
C ARG A 87 11.67 25.77 -6.96
N VAL A 88 11.33 24.59 -7.50
CA VAL A 88 11.90 24.13 -8.77
C VAL A 88 11.53 25.05 -9.94
N THR A 89 10.30 25.58 -9.95
CA THR A 89 9.82 26.46 -11.02
C THR A 89 10.36 27.89 -10.91
N HIS A 90 10.84 28.28 -9.72
CA HIS A 90 11.58 29.53 -9.48
C HIS A 90 13.12 29.36 -9.61
N GLY A 91 13.58 28.23 -10.17
CA GLY A 91 14.98 28.00 -10.54
C GLY A 91 15.77 27.13 -9.57
N ASP A 92 15.23 26.81 -8.40
CA ASP A 92 15.90 25.98 -7.41
C ASP A 92 15.59 24.50 -7.59
N ARG A 93 16.36 23.85 -8.48
CA ARG A 93 16.26 22.41 -8.72
C ARG A 93 16.73 21.56 -7.55
N THR A 94 17.40 22.12 -6.54
CA THR A 94 17.88 21.33 -5.40
C THR A 94 16.72 20.82 -4.55
N ALA A 95 15.57 21.51 -4.56
CA ALA A 95 14.36 21.11 -3.84
C ALA A 95 13.81 19.73 -4.24
N MET A 96 14.15 19.22 -5.43
CA MET A 96 13.81 17.84 -5.84
C MET A 96 14.94 16.83 -5.60
N MET A 97 16.05 17.22 -4.96
CA MET A 97 17.23 16.38 -4.75
C MET A 97 17.37 15.99 -3.27
N ALA A 98 17.89 14.78 -2.99
CA ALA A 98 18.01 14.28 -1.62
C ALA A 98 18.97 15.07 -0.71
N GLY A 99 19.80 15.96 -1.28
CA GLY A 99 20.70 16.84 -0.52
C GLY A 99 20.00 18.06 0.10
N ASP A 100 18.86 18.48 -0.44
CA ASP A 100 18.03 19.53 0.15
C ASP A 100 17.11 18.95 1.23
N LYS A 101 16.73 19.76 2.23
CA LYS A 101 15.84 19.31 3.31
C LYS A 101 14.47 18.85 2.79
N LEU A 102 13.85 19.61 1.87
CA LEU A 102 12.56 19.24 1.27
C LEU A 102 12.71 18.03 0.36
N GLY A 103 13.76 18.03 -0.47
CA GLY A 103 14.00 16.93 -1.39
C GLY A 103 14.32 15.62 -0.69
N SER A 104 15.04 15.66 0.44
CA SER A 104 15.27 14.51 1.32
C SER A 104 13.95 13.97 1.89
N GLU A 105 13.07 14.85 2.37
CA GLU A 105 11.75 14.47 2.88
C GLU A 105 10.87 13.85 1.79
N LEU A 106 10.86 14.44 0.59
CA LEU A 106 10.15 13.94 -0.58
C LEU A 106 10.61 12.51 -0.94
N HIS A 107 11.92 12.28 -0.98
CA HIS A 107 12.50 10.96 -1.27
C HIS A 107 12.23 9.94 -0.16
N ARG A 108 12.24 10.37 1.10
CA ARG A 108 11.88 9.52 2.25
C ARG A 108 10.43 9.04 2.13
N ARG A 109 9.49 9.94 1.84
CA ARG A 109 8.07 9.62 1.61
C ARG A 109 7.89 8.68 0.42
N LEU A 110 8.54 8.96 -0.70
CA LEU A 110 8.53 8.09 -1.88
C LEU A 110 9.03 6.68 -1.57
N LYS A 111 10.11 6.55 -0.80
CA LYS A 111 10.65 5.25 -0.40
C LYS A 111 9.65 4.48 0.47
N SER A 112 8.92 5.17 1.36
CA SER A 112 7.85 4.58 2.18
C SER A 112 6.72 4.04 1.31
N VAL A 113 6.24 4.83 0.33
CA VAL A 113 5.21 4.42 -0.65
C VAL A 113 5.65 3.19 -1.43
N ARG A 114 6.88 3.18 -1.97
CA ARG A 114 7.41 2.04 -2.73
C ARG A 114 7.54 0.78 -1.88
N ARG A 115 7.99 0.93 -0.63
CA ARG A 115 8.06 -0.19 0.32
C ARG A 115 6.68 -0.76 0.59
N GLU A 116 5.67 0.10 0.73
CA GLU A 116 4.29 -0.34 0.96
C GLU A 116 3.69 -1.07 -0.24
N ALA A 117 3.95 -0.58 -1.46
CA ALA A 117 3.57 -1.31 -2.67
C ALA A 117 4.25 -2.69 -2.74
N HIS A 118 5.52 -2.78 -2.37
CA HIS A 118 6.24 -4.05 -2.30
C HIS A 118 5.65 -5.00 -1.24
N HIS A 119 5.25 -4.49 -0.07
CA HIS A 119 4.56 -5.29 0.94
C HIS A 119 3.23 -5.83 0.42
N LEU A 120 2.46 -5.03 -0.33
CA LEU A 120 1.25 -5.51 -0.97
C LEU A 120 1.56 -6.64 -1.97
N HIS A 121 2.60 -6.52 -2.80
CA HIS A 121 3.01 -7.61 -3.70
C HIS A 121 3.45 -8.88 -2.97
N ALA A 122 4.15 -8.74 -1.85
CA ALA A 122 4.73 -9.87 -1.11
C ALA A 122 3.74 -10.58 -0.18
N PHE A 123 2.83 -9.83 0.45
CA PHE A 123 1.99 -10.32 1.55
C PHE A 123 0.52 -10.44 1.21
N LEU A 124 0.07 -9.93 0.06
CA LEU A 124 -1.30 -10.19 -0.36
C LEU A 124 -1.52 -11.69 -0.55
N ARG A 125 -2.66 -12.18 -0.10
CA ARG A 125 -3.09 -13.58 -0.23
C ARG A 125 -4.46 -13.58 -0.87
N PHE A 126 -4.54 -14.22 -2.02
CA PHE A 126 -5.81 -14.45 -2.71
C PHE A 126 -6.41 -15.75 -2.22
N VAL A 127 -7.69 -15.69 -1.85
CA VAL A 127 -8.49 -16.87 -1.50
C VAL A 127 -9.50 -17.09 -2.62
N ALA A 128 -9.56 -18.33 -3.12
CA ALA A 128 -10.50 -18.69 -4.17
C ALA A 128 -11.92 -18.76 -3.59
N LEU A 129 -12.87 -18.16 -4.27
CA LEU A 129 -14.28 -18.30 -3.95
C LEU A 129 -14.84 -19.57 -4.60
N PRO A 130 -15.79 -20.26 -3.95
CA PRO A 130 -16.51 -21.36 -4.58
C PRO A 130 -17.20 -20.87 -5.85
N PRO A 131 -17.28 -21.70 -6.90
CA PRO A 131 -18.00 -21.34 -8.11
C PRO A 131 -19.45 -21.01 -7.77
N ALA A 132 -19.94 -19.88 -8.29
CA ALA A 132 -21.34 -19.51 -8.13
C ALA A 132 -22.20 -20.31 -9.13
N ASP A 133 -23.27 -20.94 -8.64
CA ASP A 133 -24.12 -21.85 -9.43
C ASP A 133 -25.06 -21.13 -10.43
N ASN A 134 -25.18 -19.80 -10.38
CA ASN A 134 -26.15 -19.02 -11.15
C ASN A 134 -25.48 -17.96 -12.05
N ASP A 135 -26.24 -17.30 -12.95
CA ASP A 135 -25.80 -16.19 -13.82
C ASP A 135 -25.11 -15.02 -13.09
N ALA A 136 -25.30 -14.89 -11.77
CA ALA A 136 -24.53 -13.99 -10.89
C ALA A 136 -23.02 -14.29 -10.88
N ALA A 137 -22.60 -15.47 -11.35
CA ALA A 137 -21.22 -15.86 -11.55
C ALA A 137 -20.49 -14.95 -12.53
N ILE A 138 -21.17 -14.19 -13.41
CA ILE A 138 -20.51 -13.29 -14.38
C ILE A 138 -19.92 -12.05 -13.69
N MET A 139 -20.50 -11.62 -12.56
CA MET A 139 -20.09 -10.41 -11.83
C MET A 139 -19.33 -10.69 -10.53
N CYS A 140 -19.22 -11.95 -10.12
CA CYS A 140 -18.52 -12.32 -8.88
C CYS A 140 -17.01 -12.50 -9.13
N PRO A 141 -16.13 -11.98 -8.25
CA PRO A 141 -14.71 -12.34 -8.29
C PRO A 141 -14.53 -13.85 -8.12
N GLN A 142 -13.53 -14.41 -8.79
CA GLN A 142 -13.08 -15.80 -8.54
C GLN A 142 -12.11 -15.85 -7.35
N TYR A 143 -11.39 -14.76 -7.11
CA TYR A 143 -10.45 -14.63 -6.00
C TYR A 143 -10.67 -13.33 -5.25
N VAL A 144 -10.56 -13.38 -3.93
CA VAL A 144 -10.67 -12.20 -3.07
C VAL A 144 -9.47 -12.10 -2.14
N ALA A 145 -9.08 -10.87 -1.79
CA ALA A 145 -8.01 -10.61 -0.85
C ALA A 145 -8.32 -9.40 0.03
N TRP A 146 -7.86 -9.44 1.28
CA TRP A 146 -7.94 -8.34 2.24
C TRP A 146 -6.55 -7.74 2.48
N HIS A 147 -6.44 -6.42 2.43
CA HIS A 147 -5.19 -5.71 2.73
C HIS A 147 -5.43 -4.39 3.45
N GLU A 148 -4.46 -3.96 4.26
CA GLU A 148 -4.54 -2.70 5.00
C GLU A 148 -3.28 -1.86 4.75
N PRO A 149 -3.23 -1.14 3.60
CA PRO A 149 -2.06 -0.35 3.25
C PRO A 149 -1.99 0.94 4.09
N ALA A 150 -0.78 1.34 4.46
CA ALA A 150 -0.52 2.63 5.13
C ALA A 150 -0.63 3.83 4.19
N HIS A 151 -0.60 3.62 2.87
CA HIS A 151 -0.50 4.65 1.84
C HIS A 151 -1.48 4.37 0.69
N ASP A 152 -1.76 5.37 -0.15
CA ASP A 152 -2.68 5.28 -1.30
C ASP A 152 -2.03 4.53 -2.48
N ILE A 153 -1.69 3.27 -2.26
CA ILE A 153 -0.94 2.45 -3.23
C ILE A 153 -1.80 1.47 -3.99
N LEU A 154 -3.05 1.23 -3.57
CA LEU A 154 -3.84 0.09 -3.99
C LEU A 154 -3.97 0.01 -5.52
N LEU A 155 -4.46 1.08 -6.17
CA LEU A 155 -4.62 1.12 -7.63
C LEU A 155 -3.30 0.81 -8.36
N SER A 156 -2.28 1.63 -8.14
CA SER A 156 -0.98 1.51 -8.83
C SER A 156 -0.26 0.18 -8.54
N ALA A 157 -0.38 -0.35 -7.32
CA ALA A 157 0.28 -1.59 -6.95
C ALA A 157 -0.48 -2.81 -7.48
N SER A 158 -1.80 -2.72 -7.67
CA SER A 158 -2.64 -3.84 -8.12
C SER A 158 -2.46 -4.19 -9.59
N GLU A 159 -1.98 -3.25 -10.42
CA GLU A 159 -1.59 -3.51 -11.82
C GLU A 159 -0.59 -4.69 -11.93
N HIS A 160 0.24 -4.90 -10.91
CA HIS A 160 1.18 -6.01 -10.81
C HIS A 160 0.52 -7.39 -10.93
N PHE A 161 -0.75 -7.51 -10.52
CA PHE A 161 -1.48 -8.79 -10.53
C PHE A 161 -2.21 -9.06 -11.83
N ILE A 162 -2.48 -8.05 -12.66
CA ILE A 162 -3.19 -8.21 -13.95
C ILE A 162 -2.49 -9.28 -14.81
N GLY A 163 -1.18 -9.12 -15.04
CA GLY A 163 -0.41 -10.09 -15.83
C GLY A 163 -0.15 -11.43 -15.13
N ARG A 164 -0.27 -11.50 -13.80
CA ARG A 164 0.02 -12.70 -12.99
C ARG A 164 -1.19 -13.60 -12.80
N MET A 165 -2.36 -13.00 -12.69
CA MET A 165 -3.65 -13.69 -12.52
C MET A 165 -4.36 -13.92 -13.86
N GLY A 166 -3.77 -13.47 -14.99
CA GLY A 166 -4.31 -13.69 -16.32
C GLY A 166 -5.72 -13.12 -16.48
N GLN A 167 -6.66 -13.96 -16.96
CA GLN A 167 -8.06 -13.57 -17.15
C GLN A 167 -8.94 -13.87 -15.93
N HIS A 168 -8.37 -14.36 -14.83
CA HIS A 168 -9.14 -14.58 -13.61
C HIS A 168 -9.66 -13.25 -13.07
N ARG A 169 -10.92 -13.24 -12.63
CA ARG A 169 -11.50 -12.07 -11.97
C ARG A 169 -11.12 -12.09 -10.51
N TRP A 170 -10.66 -10.95 -10.00
CA TRP A 170 -10.22 -10.88 -8.62
C TRP A 170 -10.53 -9.52 -8.00
N MET A 171 -10.61 -9.50 -6.68
CA MET A 171 -10.91 -8.31 -5.91
C MET A 171 -9.91 -8.16 -4.76
N ILE A 172 -9.49 -6.92 -4.51
CA ILE A 172 -8.73 -6.57 -3.31
C ILE A 172 -9.51 -5.50 -2.58
N ALA A 173 -9.93 -5.81 -1.35
CA ALA A 173 -10.61 -4.86 -0.49
C ALA A 173 -9.67 -4.34 0.60
N THR A 174 -9.79 -3.05 0.88
CA THR A 174 -9.14 -2.41 2.03
C THR A 174 -10.17 -1.69 2.89
N PRO A 175 -9.79 -1.15 4.08
CA PRO A 175 -10.70 -0.31 4.86
C PRO A 175 -11.20 0.93 4.12
N GLN A 176 -10.37 1.49 3.22
CA GLN A 176 -10.59 2.79 2.57
C GLN A 176 -11.10 2.59 1.14
N ASP A 177 -10.27 2.05 0.26
CA ASP A 177 -10.54 1.83 -1.16
C ASP A 177 -10.51 0.34 -1.54
N GLY A 178 -11.02 0.02 -2.73
CA GLY A 178 -11.07 -1.34 -3.24
C GLY A 178 -10.76 -1.37 -4.73
N VAL A 179 -10.24 -2.49 -5.21
CA VAL A 179 -10.09 -2.73 -6.65
C VAL A 179 -10.74 -4.04 -7.05
N TYR A 180 -11.32 -4.06 -8.24
CA TYR A 180 -11.88 -5.24 -8.89
C TYR A 180 -11.35 -5.34 -10.30
N TYR A 181 -10.82 -6.51 -10.66
CA TYR A 181 -10.42 -6.82 -12.02
C TYR A 181 -11.44 -7.77 -12.63
N ASP A 182 -12.05 -7.34 -13.73
CA ASP A 182 -13.12 -8.09 -14.43
C ASP A 182 -12.58 -9.08 -15.48
N GLY A 183 -11.27 -9.26 -15.56
CA GLY A 183 -10.60 -10.06 -16.59
C GLY A 183 -10.09 -9.23 -17.78
N LYS A 184 -10.46 -7.95 -17.86
CA LYS A 184 -10.05 -7.03 -18.94
C LYS A 184 -9.55 -5.68 -18.42
N GLN A 185 -10.22 -5.11 -17.42
CA GLN A 185 -9.94 -3.80 -16.86
C GLN A 185 -9.91 -3.85 -15.33
N LEU A 186 -9.08 -2.97 -14.76
CA LEU A 186 -9.00 -2.77 -13.32
C LEU A 186 -9.91 -1.60 -12.94
N ILE A 187 -10.95 -1.90 -12.17
CA ILE A 187 -11.90 -0.93 -11.64
C ILE A 187 -11.45 -0.56 -10.23
N HIS A 188 -11.28 0.74 -9.97
CA HIS A 188 -10.90 1.27 -8.66
C HIS A 188 -12.07 2.01 -8.03
N GLU A 189 -12.44 1.57 -6.84
CA GLU A 189 -13.43 2.22 -6.00
C GLU A 189 -12.73 2.96 -4.87
N ARG A 190 -12.73 4.30 -4.93
CA ARG A 190 -12.12 5.16 -3.90
C ARG A 190 -12.70 4.94 -2.50
N ARG A 191 -13.96 4.50 -2.45
CA ARG A 191 -14.64 4.06 -1.23
C ARG A 191 -15.01 2.60 -1.41
N CYS A 192 -14.30 1.73 -0.72
CA CYS A 192 -14.52 0.29 -0.78
C CYS A 192 -15.97 -0.03 -0.37
N PRO A 193 -16.77 -0.66 -1.25
CA PRO A 193 -18.13 -1.08 -0.91
C PRO A 193 -18.13 -2.05 0.28
N ASP A 194 -19.12 -1.92 1.17
CA ASP A 194 -19.16 -2.77 2.37
C ASP A 194 -19.37 -4.26 2.04
N ALA A 195 -20.03 -4.55 0.92
CA ALA A 195 -20.12 -5.90 0.37
C ALA A 195 -18.73 -6.48 0.06
N TRP A 196 -17.82 -5.69 -0.50
CA TRP A 196 -16.45 -6.11 -0.82
C TRP A 196 -15.64 -6.36 0.45
N LYS A 197 -15.77 -5.48 1.45
CA LYS A 197 -15.11 -5.65 2.76
C LYS A 197 -15.59 -6.92 3.45
N THR A 198 -16.89 -7.17 3.44
CA THR A 198 -17.50 -8.34 4.09
C THR A 198 -17.02 -9.62 3.42
N MET A 199 -17.10 -9.67 2.08
CA MET A 199 -16.65 -10.81 1.28
C MET A 199 -15.17 -11.13 1.50
N ALA A 200 -14.28 -10.13 1.47
CA ALA A 200 -12.85 -10.35 1.62
C ALA A 200 -12.42 -10.74 3.04
N ARG A 201 -13.17 -10.34 4.09
CA ARG A 201 -12.85 -10.68 5.49
C ARG A 201 -13.43 -12.01 5.95
N GLN A 202 -14.56 -12.42 5.39
CA GLN A 202 -15.28 -13.63 5.80
C GLN A 202 -14.93 -14.86 4.98
N VAL A 203 -14.09 -14.70 3.95
CA VAL A 203 -13.68 -15.84 3.13
C VAL A 203 -12.87 -16.84 3.96
N GLU A 204 -13.31 -18.09 3.97
CA GLU A 204 -12.55 -19.19 4.55
C GLU A 204 -11.55 -19.71 3.51
N ASP A 205 -10.30 -19.93 3.92
CA ASP A 205 -9.28 -20.54 3.07
C ASP A 205 -9.25 -22.07 3.31
N PRO A 206 -9.85 -22.88 2.43
CA PRO A 206 -9.85 -24.34 2.57
C PRO A 206 -8.44 -24.95 2.47
N HIS A 207 -7.44 -24.21 1.97
CA HIS A 207 -6.05 -24.66 1.89
C HIS A 207 -5.18 -24.16 3.05
N GLY A 208 -5.75 -23.39 3.98
CA GLY A 208 -5.02 -22.76 5.08
C GLY A 208 -4.28 -23.78 5.96
N GLU A 209 -4.93 -24.88 6.36
CA GLU A 209 -4.30 -25.89 7.25
C GLU A 209 -3.08 -26.58 6.62
N LEU A 210 -3.15 -26.87 5.32
CA LEU A 210 -2.03 -27.50 4.60
C LEU A 210 -0.83 -26.54 4.55
N TRP A 211 -1.09 -25.26 4.27
CA TRP A 211 -0.06 -24.23 4.28
C TRP A 211 0.56 -24.05 5.68
N LEU A 212 -0.25 -23.97 6.73
CA LEU A 212 0.22 -23.89 8.12
C LEU A 212 1.13 -25.07 8.49
N THR A 213 0.72 -26.27 8.09
CA THR A 213 1.51 -27.48 8.29
C THR A 213 2.83 -27.36 7.56
N TYR A 214 2.84 -27.03 6.27
CA TYR A 214 4.06 -26.84 5.49
C TYR A 214 4.97 -25.75 6.07
N TYR A 215 4.42 -24.59 6.43
CA TYR A 215 5.16 -23.46 7.00
C TYR A 215 5.88 -23.84 8.29
N SER A 216 5.20 -24.56 9.19
CA SER A 216 5.84 -25.07 10.41
C SER A 216 6.97 -26.04 10.12
N HIS A 217 6.91 -26.80 9.01
CA HIS A 217 7.95 -27.77 8.61
C HIS A 217 9.20 -27.15 8.02
N ILE A 218 9.07 -26.03 7.31
CA ILE A 218 10.22 -25.32 6.72
C ILE A 218 10.84 -24.30 7.67
N PHE A 219 10.19 -24.01 8.81
CA PHE A 219 10.70 -23.07 9.80
C PHE A 219 11.95 -23.62 10.49
N ASN A 220 13.08 -22.96 10.27
CA ASN A 220 14.36 -23.32 10.89
C ASN A 220 14.65 -22.37 12.07
N PRO A 221 14.46 -22.82 13.33
CA PRO A 221 14.66 -21.97 14.50
C PRO A 221 16.12 -21.52 14.67
N ALA A 222 17.10 -22.31 14.20
CA ALA A 222 18.52 -21.95 14.24
C ALA A 222 18.88 -20.78 13.31
N ARG A 223 18.05 -20.50 12.29
CA ARG A 223 18.23 -19.37 11.35
C ARG A 223 17.43 -18.13 11.72
N LEU A 224 16.70 -18.16 12.83
CA LEU A 224 15.83 -17.04 13.21
C LEU A 224 16.65 -15.84 13.69
N ASN A 225 16.54 -14.73 12.97
CA ASN A 225 16.91 -13.39 13.45
C ASN A 225 15.64 -12.53 13.56
N PRO A 226 15.08 -12.32 14.77
CA PRO A 226 13.81 -11.61 14.94
C PRO A 226 13.83 -10.19 14.39
N LYS A 227 14.94 -9.45 14.57
CA LYS A 227 15.06 -8.06 14.12
C LYS A 227 15.03 -7.96 12.59
N VAL A 228 15.74 -8.87 11.91
CA VAL A 228 15.73 -8.94 10.43
C VAL A 228 14.37 -9.41 9.93
N MET A 229 13.77 -10.40 10.60
CA MET A 229 12.44 -10.90 10.27
C MET A 229 11.40 -9.79 10.38
N GLU A 230 11.30 -9.06 11.48
CA GLU A 230 10.35 -7.94 11.65
C GLU A 230 10.62 -6.80 10.65
N GLY A 231 11.88 -6.59 10.26
CA GLY A 231 12.25 -5.62 9.23
C GLY A 231 11.69 -5.98 7.85
N HIS A 232 11.82 -7.23 7.42
CA HIS A 232 11.28 -7.70 6.14
C HIS A 232 9.80 -8.04 6.22
N PHE A 233 9.30 -8.42 7.39
CA PHE A 233 7.98 -8.96 7.63
C PHE A 233 7.33 -8.33 8.87
N PRO A 234 6.86 -7.07 8.76
CA PRO A 234 6.32 -6.33 9.89
C PRO A 234 5.11 -7.01 10.53
N SER A 235 5.06 -7.04 11.86
CA SER A 235 4.04 -7.74 12.64
C SER A 235 2.59 -7.31 12.35
N ARG A 236 2.37 -6.05 11.94
CA ARG A 236 1.05 -5.54 11.55
C ARG A 236 0.39 -6.32 10.41
N PHE A 237 1.16 -7.02 9.57
CA PHE A 237 0.62 -7.82 8.47
C PHE A 237 0.25 -9.24 8.88
N TRP A 238 0.75 -9.74 10.01
CA TRP A 238 0.56 -11.14 10.42
C TRP A 238 -0.92 -11.48 10.58
N LYS A 239 -1.76 -10.55 11.04
CA LYS A 239 -3.21 -10.76 11.18
C LYS A 239 -3.93 -11.10 9.87
N ASN A 240 -3.37 -10.71 8.73
CA ASN A 240 -3.96 -10.91 7.40
C ASN A 240 -3.30 -12.07 6.64
N LEU A 241 -2.41 -12.81 7.30
CA LEU A 241 -1.66 -13.90 6.70
C LEU A 241 -2.09 -15.23 7.31
N PRO A 242 -2.22 -16.28 6.49
CA PRO A 242 -2.53 -17.62 6.99
C PRO A 242 -1.58 -18.05 8.11
N GLU A 243 -0.26 -17.87 7.93
CA GLU A 243 0.79 -18.25 8.88
C GLU A 243 0.91 -17.35 10.12
N GLY A 244 0.23 -16.20 10.14
CA GLY A 244 0.33 -15.19 11.19
C GLY A 244 0.23 -15.72 12.63
N PRO A 245 -0.79 -16.53 12.96
CA PRO A 245 -0.97 -17.09 14.29
C PRO A 245 0.17 -18.01 14.77
N LEU A 246 0.92 -18.64 13.86
CA LEU A 246 2.03 -19.52 14.22
C LEU A 246 3.32 -18.77 14.60
N ILE A 247 3.53 -17.57 14.05
CA ILE A 247 4.81 -16.86 14.14
C ILE A 247 5.23 -16.59 15.60
N PRO A 248 4.36 -16.06 16.50
CA PRO A 248 4.76 -15.78 17.88
C PRO A 248 5.19 -17.04 18.65
N ALA A 249 4.48 -18.16 18.43
CA ALA A 249 4.80 -19.44 19.04
C ALA A 249 6.15 -19.98 18.54
N LEU A 250 6.39 -19.94 17.22
CA LEU A 250 7.65 -20.39 16.61
C LEU A 250 8.86 -19.58 17.08
N ILE A 251 8.72 -18.26 17.22
CA ILE A 251 9.77 -17.37 17.77
C ILE A 251 10.07 -17.74 19.23
N THR A 252 9.03 -17.93 20.05
CA THR A 252 9.19 -18.27 21.47
C THR A 252 9.89 -19.62 21.63
N GLN A 253 9.53 -20.61 20.80
CA GLN A 253 10.18 -21.91 20.77
C GLN A 253 11.67 -21.82 20.36
N ALA A 254 12.01 -20.96 19.40
CA ALA A 254 13.41 -20.77 18.99
C ALA A 254 14.28 -20.17 20.11
N ARG A 255 13.73 -19.23 20.91
CA ARG A 255 14.46 -18.56 22.01
C ARG A 255 14.69 -19.45 23.23
N THR A 256 13.83 -20.42 23.50
CA THR A 256 13.87 -21.28 24.70
C THR A 256 14.84 -22.49 24.59
N GLY A 257 15.86 -22.40 23.73
CA GLY A 257 16.94 -23.40 23.66
C GLY A 257 16.97 -24.23 22.36
N LYS A 258 16.00 -24.05 21.46
CA LYS A 258 15.91 -24.81 20.19
C LYS A 258 16.72 -24.21 19.04
N GLN A 259 17.45 -23.11 19.24
CA GLN A 259 18.43 -22.63 18.25
C GLN A 259 19.56 -23.63 17.98
N ARG A 260 19.76 -24.64 18.86
CA ARG A 260 20.71 -25.74 18.64
C ARG A 260 20.20 -26.78 17.64
N ASP A 261 18.90 -26.90 17.47
CA ASP A 261 18.26 -27.89 16.60
C ASP A 261 17.73 -27.21 15.33
N GLY A 262 17.95 -27.81 14.15
CA GLY A 262 17.55 -27.20 12.87
C GLY A 262 16.06 -27.30 12.53
N GLN A 263 15.22 -27.86 13.42
CA GLN A 263 13.81 -28.18 13.17
C GLN A 263 12.90 -27.85 14.37
N ALA A 264 11.61 -27.60 14.11
CA ALA A 264 10.61 -27.41 15.17
C ALA A 264 10.38 -28.70 15.99
N SER A 265 10.04 -28.57 17.28
CA SER A 265 9.95 -29.72 18.21
C SER A 265 8.93 -30.78 17.80
N ASP A 266 7.82 -30.34 17.24
CA ASP A 266 6.70 -31.22 16.91
C ASP A 266 7.05 -32.12 15.73
N ILE A 267 8.05 -31.73 14.94
CA ILE A 267 8.62 -32.50 13.84
C ILE A 267 9.68 -33.46 14.37
N ALA A 268 10.55 -33.00 15.26
CA ALA A 268 11.53 -33.85 15.91
C ALA A 268 10.88 -35.03 16.69
N ALA A 269 9.68 -34.81 17.22
CA ALA A 269 8.90 -35.84 17.92
C ALA A 269 8.15 -36.82 16.98
N ARG A 270 8.01 -36.52 15.68
CA ARG A 270 7.29 -37.38 14.73
C ARG A 270 8.14 -38.60 14.37
N ARG A 271 7.58 -39.80 14.58
CA ARG A 271 8.17 -41.05 14.09
C ARG A 271 8.01 -41.12 12.57
N GLY A 272 9.11 -41.18 11.84
CA GLY A 272 9.10 -41.31 10.38
C GLY A 272 8.33 -42.54 9.91
N LYS A 273 7.64 -42.43 8.78
CA LYS A 273 6.94 -43.56 8.15
C LYS A 273 8.00 -44.43 7.47
N LYS A 274 8.22 -45.66 7.95
CA LYS A 274 9.08 -46.63 7.25
C LYS A 274 8.45 -46.95 5.89
N ILE A 275 9.12 -46.57 4.81
CA ILE A 275 8.73 -47.00 3.46
C ILE A 275 9.19 -48.45 3.34
N ALA A 276 8.26 -49.39 3.41
CA ALA A 276 8.57 -50.78 3.09
C ALA A 276 8.91 -50.85 1.59
N LEU A 277 10.11 -51.33 1.26
CA LEU A 277 10.42 -51.73 -0.11
C LEU A 277 9.48 -52.89 -0.45
N LYS A 278 8.71 -52.76 -1.54
CA LYS A 278 7.99 -53.89 -2.12
C LYS A 278 9.04 -54.76 -2.81
N ASP A 279 9.18 -55.99 -2.33
CA ASP A 279 9.92 -57.08 -3.00
C ASP A 279 9.26 -57.41 -4.36
#